data_AF-A0A1A8GHH3-F1
#
_entry.id   AF-A0A1A8GHH3-F1
#
_cell.length_a   1.000
_cell.length_b   1.000
_cell.length_c   1.000
_cell.angle_alpha   90.00
_cell.angle_beta   90.00
_cell.angle_gamma   90.00
#
_symmetry.space_group_name_H-M   'P 1'
#
loop_
_entity.id
_entity.type
_entity.pdbx_description
1 polymer ?
#
loop_
_entity_poly.entity_id
_entity_poly.type
_entity_poly.pdbx_seq_one_letter_code
_entity_poly.pdbx_strand_id
1 'polypeptide(L)'
;MNRATAKRLIERYFLQLTEGCGNSNCTNEFCASHSAFQPLDNNSAAAKSLELFKVNAKLCDYYPPVRSSTDTSSQMGSKMSVDEFSDIHYLTEHTVCRILGFCEEEGDYAPLIRVIGRIFSNADALMKSFRKDELSVANNLESLTSNDEGQRETSEREDASTRAALPDETPNGLPDACELAVDIDAVRRVYDKLLSIDQVEAALVNALIYLTPNVELDLEYLDVYETSPNYLNIFIIVMENSNLHSPEYLEVALPQFCKAMSKLPLTALARLSKLWSTYDLPHIRRMMETFQQLITFTVVSNEYDTENLVNDNETVVAATQCLKIIFYASILGGEVDQEHNEEDEEDSESNELTLHELLGEERLYKKGPRVDPLEKELGVRPIDSIRPLIPFEDFVNDSLNDVIEMDKDFTFFKVNAETKFSFQSCPFILNMITKNQGLYYDNRIRMYSERRLTALYSMVQGQQPNPYLKLKVRRDHIIDDALVRLEMISMENPSDLKKQLFVEFEGEQGVDEGGVSKEFFQLVLEEIFNPDIGMFTYADDANLFWFNSSSLENEAQYTLIGIVLGLAIYNNCILDVHFPMVVYRKLMGKRGTFLDLSDSHPVQ
;
A
#
# COMPACT_ATOMS: atom_id res chain seq x y z
N MET A 1 -25.01 -36.49 11.98
CA MET A 1 -25.38 -35.65 10.81
C MET A 1 -25.28 -34.19 11.22
N ASN A 2 -24.53 -33.36 10.48
CA ASN A 2 -24.33 -31.94 10.82
C ASN A 2 -25.64 -31.14 10.71
N ARG A 3 -25.84 -30.16 11.60
CA ARG A 3 -27.05 -29.31 11.65
C ARG A 3 -27.31 -28.59 10.32
N ALA A 4 -26.25 -28.16 9.64
CA ALA A 4 -26.32 -27.54 8.31
C ALA A 4 -26.80 -28.51 7.22
N THR A 5 -26.37 -29.78 7.27
CA THR A 5 -26.78 -30.83 6.32
C THR A 5 -28.24 -31.22 6.53
N ALA A 6 -28.71 -31.24 7.78
CA ALA A 6 -30.12 -31.48 8.12
C ALA A 6 -31.04 -30.39 7.60
N LYS A 7 -30.63 -29.13 7.76
CA LYS A 7 -31.37 -27.98 7.26
C LYS A 7 -31.55 -28.05 5.74
N ARG A 8 -30.47 -28.29 4.99
CA ARG A 8 -30.53 -28.41 3.51
C ARG A 8 -31.41 -29.57 3.03
N LEU A 9 -31.41 -30.70 3.72
CA LEU A 9 -32.25 -31.84 3.35
C LEU A 9 -33.74 -31.57 3.59
N ILE A 10 -34.07 -30.94 4.72
CA ILE A 10 -35.46 -30.55 5.03
C ILE A 10 -35.96 -29.50 4.03
N GLU A 11 -35.12 -28.53 3.66
CA GLU A 11 -35.43 -27.55 2.61
C GLU A 11 -35.70 -28.21 1.25
N ARG A 12 -34.94 -29.25 0.88
CA ARG A 12 -35.21 -30.00 -0.37
C ARG A 12 -36.53 -30.76 -0.33
N TYR A 13 -36.91 -31.36 0.81
CA TYR A 13 -38.24 -31.97 0.95
C TYR A 13 -39.36 -30.93 0.87
N PHE A 14 -39.14 -29.74 1.43
CA PHE A 14 -40.10 -28.65 1.35
C PHE A 14 -40.33 -28.22 -0.09
N LEU A 15 -39.27 -27.93 -0.84
CA LEU A 15 -39.34 -27.56 -2.26
C LEU A 15 -39.96 -28.67 -3.12
N GLN A 16 -39.69 -29.94 -2.82
CA GLN A 16 -40.30 -31.06 -3.53
C GLN A 16 -41.83 -31.12 -3.34
N LEU A 17 -42.34 -30.72 -2.18
CA LEU A 17 -43.78 -30.70 -1.88
C LEU A 17 -44.48 -29.44 -2.41
N THR A 18 -43.78 -28.32 -2.54
CA THR A 18 -44.37 -27.03 -2.97
C THR A 18 -44.19 -26.76 -4.46
N GLU A 19 -43.01 -27.03 -5.01
CA GLU A 19 -42.63 -26.71 -6.40
C GLU A 19 -42.51 -27.97 -7.27
N GLY A 20 -42.16 -29.11 -6.66
CA GLY A 20 -41.93 -30.36 -7.37
C GLY A 20 -40.55 -30.44 -8.02
N CYS A 21 -40.29 -31.50 -8.78
CA CYS A 21 -38.99 -31.77 -9.39
C CYS A 21 -38.90 -31.35 -10.87
N GLY A 22 -39.98 -30.83 -11.47
CA GLY A 22 -40.03 -30.39 -12.86
C GLY A 22 -40.16 -31.50 -13.90
N ASN A 23 -40.15 -32.78 -13.50
CA ASN A 23 -40.33 -33.92 -14.41
C ASN A 23 -41.83 -34.26 -14.57
N SER A 24 -42.34 -34.21 -15.81
CA SER A 24 -43.74 -34.50 -16.14
C SER A 24 -44.16 -35.96 -15.88
N ASN A 25 -43.20 -36.89 -15.79
CA ASN A 25 -43.44 -38.31 -15.49
C ASN A 25 -42.84 -38.73 -14.14
N CYS A 26 -42.83 -37.83 -13.16
CA CYS A 26 -42.35 -38.13 -11.82
C CYS A 26 -43.16 -39.30 -11.21
N THR A 27 -42.49 -40.31 -10.67
CA THR A 27 -43.10 -41.47 -10.00
C THR A 27 -43.10 -41.35 -8.47
N ASN A 28 -42.69 -40.20 -7.93
CA ASN A 28 -42.60 -40.00 -6.48
C ASN A 28 -43.93 -39.44 -5.94
N GLU A 29 -44.59 -40.21 -5.08
CA GLU A 29 -45.87 -39.86 -4.47
C GLU A 29 -45.81 -38.60 -3.60
N PHE A 30 -44.61 -38.18 -3.15
CA PHE A 30 -44.39 -36.99 -2.32
C PHE A 30 -43.79 -35.82 -3.10
N CYS A 31 -44.11 -35.71 -4.39
CA CYS A 31 -43.61 -34.66 -5.26
C CYS A 31 -44.76 -33.91 -5.93
N ALA A 32 -44.71 -32.57 -5.92
CA ALA A 32 -45.73 -31.72 -6.54
C ALA A 32 -45.86 -31.95 -8.06
N SER A 33 -44.83 -32.50 -8.71
CA SER A 33 -44.85 -32.85 -10.14
C SER A 33 -45.51 -34.21 -10.43
N HIS A 34 -45.94 -34.98 -9.43
CA HIS A 34 -46.65 -36.24 -9.62
C HIS A 34 -48.15 -35.99 -9.88
N SER A 35 -48.71 -36.64 -10.90
CA SER A 35 -50.07 -36.39 -11.38
C SER A 35 -51.19 -36.65 -10.35
N ALA A 36 -50.91 -37.44 -9.31
CA ALA A 36 -51.84 -37.74 -8.23
C ALA A 36 -51.57 -36.97 -6.92
N PHE A 37 -50.61 -36.04 -6.90
CA PHE A 37 -50.28 -35.28 -5.69
C PHE A 37 -51.29 -34.18 -5.43
N GLN A 38 -51.77 -34.06 -4.18
CA GLN A 38 -52.65 -32.97 -3.77
C GLN A 38 -51.79 -31.80 -3.24
N PRO A 39 -51.96 -30.56 -3.75
CA PRO A 39 -51.23 -29.40 -3.26
C PRO A 39 -51.45 -29.19 -1.75
N LEU A 40 -50.36 -29.01 -1.00
CA LEU A 40 -50.42 -28.67 0.42
C LEU A 40 -50.17 -27.17 0.63
N ASP A 41 -50.72 -26.61 1.71
CA ASP A 41 -50.34 -25.27 2.19
C ASP A 41 -48.93 -25.29 2.80
N ASN A 42 -48.28 -24.13 2.84
CA ASN A 42 -46.89 -23.99 3.28
C ASN A 42 -46.65 -24.53 4.71
N ASN A 43 -47.61 -24.39 5.63
CA ASN A 43 -47.44 -24.86 7.00
C ASN A 43 -47.55 -26.38 7.07
N SER A 44 -48.49 -26.99 6.34
CA SER A 44 -48.58 -28.44 6.23
C SER A 44 -47.40 -29.04 5.47
N ALA A 45 -46.88 -28.37 4.44
CA ALA A 45 -45.69 -28.80 3.69
C ALA A 45 -44.43 -28.80 4.57
N ALA A 46 -44.27 -27.79 5.44
CA ALA A 46 -43.18 -27.75 6.41
C ALA A 46 -43.30 -28.88 7.44
N ALA A 47 -44.48 -29.14 7.99
CA ALA A 47 -44.68 -30.27 8.92
C ALA A 47 -44.39 -31.63 8.24
N LYS A 48 -44.88 -31.82 7.01
CA LYS A 48 -44.67 -33.03 6.21
C LYS A 48 -43.20 -33.23 5.83
N SER A 49 -42.45 -32.17 5.53
CA SER A 49 -41.01 -32.24 5.23
C SER A 49 -40.19 -32.77 6.42
N LEU A 50 -40.59 -32.44 7.66
CA LEU A 50 -39.97 -32.97 8.88
C LEU A 50 -40.30 -34.44 9.09
N GLU A 51 -41.51 -34.87 8.75
CA GLU A 51 -41.91 -36.28 8.78
C GLU A 51 -41.15 -37.11 7.75
N LEU A 52 -41.06 -36.63 6.50
CA LEU A 52 -40.32 -37.27 5.41
C LEU A 52 -38.82 -37.36 5.71
N PHE A 53 -38.27 -36.34 6.35
CA PHE A 53 -36.91 -36.35 6.85
C PHE A 53 -36.69 -37.43 7.93
N LYS A 54 -37.62 -37.58 8.88
CA LYS A 54 -37.52 -38.61 9.93
C LYS A 54 -37.53 -40.04 9.39
N VAL A 55 -38.22 -40.28 8.27
CA VAL A 55 -38.32 -41.62 7.65
C VAL A 55 -37.34 -41.84 6.50
N ASN A 56 -36.44 -40.89 6.22
CA ASN A 56 -35.51 -40.92 5.08
C ASN A 56 -36.22 -41.29 3.75
N ALA A 57 -37.30 -40.58 3.45
CA ALA A 57 -38.06 -40.78 2.22
C ALA A 57 -37.20 -40.54 0.96
N LYS A 58 -37.64 -41.05 -0.21
CA LYS A 58 -36.91 -40.83 -1.46
C LYS A 58 -37.06 -39.38 -1.91
N LEU A 59 -35.94 -38.70 -2.15
CA LEU A 59 -35.86 -37.39 -2.82
C LEU A 59 -35.77 -37.59 -4.33
N CYS A 60 -36.39 -36.70 -5.09
CA CYS A 60 -36.23 -36.66 -6.54
C CYS A 60 -34.87 -36.03 -6.92
N ASP A 61 -34.29 -36.50 -8.02
CA ASP A 61 -33.16 -35.83 -8.65
C ASP A 61 -33.64 -34.51 -9.27
N TYR A 62 -32.99 -33.41 -8.89
CA TYR A 62 -33.38 -32.06 -9.29
C TYR A 62 -32.88 -31.78 -10.71
N TYR A 63 -33.78 -31.55 -11.66
CA TYR A 63 -33.45 -31.05 -12.99
C TYR A 63 -33.85 -29.57 -13.08
N PRO A 64 -32.92 -28.65 -13.36
CA PRO A 64 -33.27 -27.24 -13.57
C PRO A 64 -34.15 -27.10 -14.82
N PRO A 65 -35.15 -26.20 -14.82
CA PRO A 65 -36.05 -26.04 -15.95
C PRO A 65 -35.31 -25.39 -17.13
N VAL A 66 -35.14 -26.15 -18.22
CA VAL A 66 -34.78 -25.60 -19.53
C VAL A 66 -36.02 -24.87 -20.07
N ARG A 67 -35.98 -23.52 -20.08
CA ARG A 67 -36.98 -22.73 -20.81
C ARG A 67 -36.72 -22.90 -22.31
N SER A 68 -37.53 -23.72 -22.96
CA SER A 68 -37.56 -23.83 -24.42
C SER A 68 -38.18 -22.57 -25.02
N SER A 69 -37.36 -21.81 -25.74
CA SER A 69 -37.78 -20.79 -26.70
C SER A 69 -38.71 -21.40 -27.75
N THR A 70 -39.97 -21.00 -27.76
CA THR A 70 -40.87 -21.22 -28.89
C THR A 70 -41.09 -19.90 -29.59
N ASP A 71 -40.56 -19.83 -30.81
CA ASP A 71 -40.84 -18.80 -31.79
C ASP A 71 -42.34 -18.59 -31.94
N THR A 72 -42.79 -17.36 -31.70
CA THR A 72 -44.04 -16.86 -32.29
C THR A 72 -43.77 -15.48 -32.85
N SER A 73 -43.49 -15.48 -34.15
CA SER A 73 -43.65 -14.32 -35.02
C SER A 73 -45.12 -13.89 -35.04
N SER A 74 -45.45 -12.78 -34.39
CA SER A 74 -46.64 -12.00 -34.73
C SER A 74 -46.50 -10.56 -34.26
N GLN A 75 -46.52 -9.66 -35.24
CA GLN A 75 -46.62 -8.22 -35.11
C GLN A 75 -47.73 -7.79 -34.13
N MET A 76 -47.42 -6.87 -33.21
CA MET A 76 -48.24 -5.69 -32.94
C MET A 76 -47.45 -4.77 -32.01
N GLY A 77 -47.34 -3.49 -32.36
CA GLY A 77 -46.61 -2.50 -31.57
C GLY A 77 -47.13 -2.39 -30.14
N SER A 78 -46.23 -2.51 -29.17
CA SER A 78 -46.48 -2.14 -27.79
C SER A 78 -45.40 -1.15 -27.39
N LYS A 79 -45.81 0.06 -27.01
CA LYS A 79 -44.92 1.06 -26.40
C LYS A 79 -44.18 0.41 -25.23
N MET A 80 -42.86 0.35 -25.29
CA MET A 80 -42.02 -0.05 -24.17
C MET A 80 -42.20 0.97 -23.05
N SER A 81 -42.60 0.51 -21.86
CA SER A 81 -42.82 1.36 -20.70
C SER A 81 -41.64 1.28 -19.73
N VAL A 82 -41.40 2.39 -19.03
CA VAL A 82 -40.32 2.64 -18.06
C VAL A 82 -40.23 1.58 -16.92
N ASP A 83 -41.27 0.77 -16.73
CA ASP A 83 -41.38 -0.20 -15.62
C ASP A 83 -40.50 -1.46 -15.78
N GLU A 84 -39.96 -1.78 -16.96
CA GLU A 84 -39.20 -3.03 -17.20
C GLU A 84 -37.79 -3.04 -16.54
N PHE A 85 -37.25 -1.88 -16.18
CA PHE A 85 -35.92 -1.77 -15.55
C PHE A 85 -35.97 -1.75 -14.01
N SER A 86 -37.17 -1.84 -13.44
CA SER A 86 -37.41 -1.87 -11.99
C SER A 86 -36.78 -3.08 -11.31
N ASP A 87 -36.67 -4.21 -12.02
CA ASP A 87 -36.21 -5.49 -11.48
C ASP A 87 -34.67 -5.67 -11.50
N ILE A 88 -33.92 -4.67 -11.99
CA ILE A 88 -32.46 -4.74 -12.07
C ILE A 88 -31.83 -4.42 -10.71
N HIS A 89 -31.33 -5.45 -10.04
CA HIS A 89 -30.71 -5.34 -8.71
C HIS A 89 -29.18 -5.26 -8.71
N TYR A 90 -28.51 -5.51 -9.84
CA TYR A 90 -27.07 -5.39 -10.02
C TYR A 90 -26.74 -5.09 -11.49
N LEU A 91 -25.57 -4.50 -11.74
CA LEU A 91 -25.13 -4.12 -13.09
C LEU A 91 -24.20 -5.17 -13.69
N THR A 92 -24.32 -5.36 -15.00
CA THR A 92 -23.38 -6.07 -15.86
C THR A 92 -23.20 -5.23 -17.11
N GLU A 93 -22.15 -5.47 -17.88
CA GLU A 93 -21.93 -4.73 -19.15
C GLU A 93 -23.14 -4.86 -20.09
N HIS A 94 -23.71 -6.06 -20.18
CA HIS A 94 -24.88 -6.31 -21.02
C HIS A 94 -26.12 -5.56 -20.53
N THR A 95 -26.38 -5.49 -19.22
CA THR A 95 -27.55 -4.76 -18.72
C THR A 95 -27.42 -3.26 -18.95
N VAL A 96 -26.22 -2.68 -18.78
CA VAL A 96 -25.99 -1.26 -19.08
C VAL A 96 -26.12 -0.96 -20.56
N CYS A 97 -25.53 -1.78 -21.44
CA CYS A 97 -25.65 -1.60 -22.89
C CYS A 97 -27.11 -1.70 -23.37
N ARG A 98 -27.90 -2.59 -22.79
CA ARG A 98 -29.34 -2.71 -23.10
C ARG A 98 -30.12 -1.45 -22.71
N ILE A 99 -29.83 -0.88 -21.53
CA ILE A 99 -30.49 0.36 -21.08
C ILE A 99 -30.06 1.54 -21.95
N LEU A 100 -28.77 1.64 -22.29
CA LEU A 100 -28.24 2.68 -23.16
C LEU A 100 -28.90 2.66 -24.54
N GLY A 101 -28.99 1.48 -25.18
CA GLY A 101 -29.67 1.35 -26.48
C GLY A 101 -31.13 1.82 -26.43
N PHE A 102 -31.85 1.49 -25.36
CA PHE A 102 -33.22 1.99 -25.17
C PHE A 102 -33.29 3.51 -24.97
N CYS A 103 -32.38 4.08 -24.19
CA CYS A 103 -32.35 5.53 -23.95
C CYS A 103 -31.94 6.31 -25.22
N GLU A 104 -31.05 5.76 -26.05
CA GLU A 104 -30.66 6.34 -27.34
C GLU A 104 -31.81 6.31 -28.36
N GLU A 105 -32.64 5.27 -28.34
CA GLU A 105 -33.82 5.15 -29.20
C GLU A 105 -34.94 6.15 -28.82
N GLU A 106 -35.19 6.36 -27.52
CA GLU A 106 -36.24 7.26 -27.02
C GLU A 106 -35.75 8.71 -26.80
N GLY A 107 -34.44 8.94 -26.72
CA GLY A 107 -33.82 10.23 -26.41
C GLY A 107 -33.99 10.71 -24.96
N ASP A 108 -34.43 9.82 -24.06
CA ASP A 108 -34.61 10.09 -22.62
C ASP A 108 -33.71 9.18 -21.78
N TYR A 109 -32.74 9.78 -21.07
CA TYR A 109 -31.80 9.08 -20.20
C TYR A 109 -32.29 8.95 -18.75
N ALA A 110 -33.51 9.42 -18.42
CA ALA A 110 -34.07 9.29 -17.07
C ALA A 110 -34.13 7.84 -16.53
N PRO A 111 -34.46 6.80 -17.34
CA PRO A 111 -34.43 5.41 -16.88
C PRO A 111 -33.03 4.97 -16.45
N LEU A 112 -32.00 5.32 -17.24
CA LEU A 112 -30.60 5.03 -16.94
C LEU A 112 -30.16 5.70 -15.63
N ILE A 113 -30.45 6.99 -15.48
CA ILE A 113 -30.11 7.78 -14.28
C ILE A 113 -30.75 7.16 -13.03
N ARG A 114 -32.01 6.73 -13.10
CA ARG A 114 -32.69 6.07 -11.96
C ARG A 114 -32.05 4.74 -11.58
N VAL A 115 -31.70 3.92 -12.57
CA VAL A 115 -31.08 2.61 -12.32
C VAL A 115 -29.67 2.79 -11.73
N ILE A 116 -28.85 3.67 -12.32
CA ILE A 116 -27.51 4.00 -11.82
C ILE A 116 -27.61 4.56 -10.40
N GLY A 117 -28.44 5.59 -10.18
CA GLY A 117 -28.62 6.17 -8.86
C GLY A 117 -29.02 5.15 -7.81
N ARG A 118 -29.96 4.25 -8.13
CA ARG A 118 -30.40 3.19 -7.21
C ARG A 118 -29.30 2.17 -6.88
N ILE A 119 -28.54 1.73 -7.88
CA ILE A 119 -27.52 0.68 -7.69
C ILE A 119 -26.28 1.25 -7.03
N PHE A 120 -25.78 2.39 -7.50
CA PHE A 120 -24.60 3.03 -6.92
C PHE A 120 -24.84 3.56 -5.52
N SER A 121 -26.09 3.85 -5.11
CA SER A 121 -26.40 4.22 -3.72
C SER A 121 -26.49 3.02 -2.76
N ASN A 122 -26.40 1.78 -3.25
CA ASN A 122 -26.60 0.58 -2.44
C ASN A 122 -25.37 -0.35 -2.47
N ALA A 123 -24.73 -0.52 -1.32
CA ALA A 123 -23.54 -1.36 -1.15
C ALA A 123 -23.76 -2.81 -1.62
N ASP A 124 -24.89 -3.44 -1.26
CA ASP A 124 -25.20 -4.83 -1.64
C ASP A 124 -25.35 -5.03 -3.15
N ALA A 125 -25.89 -4.02 -3.83
CA ALA A 125 -26.10 -4.04 -5.27
C ALA A 125 -24.76 -3.89 -6.01
N LEU A 126 -23.92 -2.97 -5.56
CA LEU A 126 -22.62 -2.69 -6.16
C LEU A 126 -21.63 -3.85 -5.92
N MET A 127 -21.63 -4.49 -4.74
CA MET A 127 -20.85 -5.70 -4.45
C MET A 127 -21.16 -6.89 -5.38
N LYS A 128 -22.38 -6.97 -5.90
CA LYS A 128 -22.84 -8.03 -6.81
C LYS A 128 -22.69 -7.64 -8.29
N SER A 129 -22.35 -6.39 -8.57
CA SER A 129 -22.22 -5.89 -9.94
C SER A 129 -20.89 -6.29 -10.56
N PHE A 130 -20.89 -6.40 -11.89
CA PHE A 130 -19.71 -6.67 -12.73
C PHE A 130 -18.90 -7.91 -12.35
N ARG A 131 -19.57 -8.97 -11.87
CA ARG A 131 -18.86 -10.20 -11.53
C ARG A 131 -18.36 -10.94 -12.76
N LYS A 132 -17.16 -11.51 -12.69
CA LYS A 132 -16.65 -12.44 -13.71
C LYS A 132 -17.55 -13.67 -13.74
N ASP A 133 -18.00 -14.06 -14.94
CA ASP A 133 -18.77 -15.29 -15.11
C ASP A 133 -17.89 -16.52 -14.80
N GLU A 134 -18.42 -17.47 -14.02
CA GLU A 134 -17.75 -18.73 -13.64
C GLU A 134 -17.26 -19.55 -14.86
N LEU A 135 -17.77 -19.28 -16.07
CA LEU A 135 -17.35 -19.91 -17.33
C LEU A 135 -16.00 -19.39 -17.86
N SER A 136 -15.53 -18.23 -17.42
CA SER A 136 -14.23 -17.67 -17.83
C SER A 136 -13.03 -18.34 -17.14
N VAL A 137 -13.25 -18.88 -15.93
CA VAL A 137 -12.22 -19.58 -15.16
C VAL A 137 -11.90 -20.94 -15.78
N ALA A 138 -12.89 -21.64 -16.35
CA ALA A 138 -12.70 -22.91 -17.04
C ALA A 138 -11.91 -22.76 -18.36
N ASN A 139 -12.17 -21.70 -19.13
CA ASN A 139 -11.50 -21.48 -20.42
C ASN A 139 -10.02 -21.03 -20.28
N ASN A 140 -9.67 -20.39 -19.15
CA ASN A 140 -8.28 -20.05 -18.84
C ASN A 140 -7.46 -21.27 -18.38
N LEU A 141 -8.12 -22.32 -17.88
CA LEU A 141 -7.45 -23.58 -17.51
C LEU A 141 -7.25 -24.52 -18.72
N GLU A 142 -8.12 -24.46 -19.73
CA GLU A 142 -7.99 -25.25 -20.96
C GLU A 142 -7.00 -24.65 -21.98
N SER A 143 -6.74 -23.35 -21.92
CA SER A 143 -5.72 -22.69 -22.77
C SER A 143 -4.28 -22.90 -22.31
N LEU A 144 -4.07 -23.37 -21.07
CA LEU A 144 -2.76 -23.74 -20.51
C LEU A 144 -2.42 -25.23 -20.67
N THR A 145 -3.34 -26.06 -21.17
CA THR A 145 -3.18 -27.52 -21.23
C THR A 145 -3.15 -28.11 -22.65
N SER A 146 -3.05 -27.29 -23.69
CA SER A 146 -3.12 -27.76 -25.09
C SER A 146 -1.98 -27.33 -26.01
N ASN A 147 -0.76 -27.15 -25.49
CA ASN A 147 0.45 -27.01 -26.32
C ASN A 147 1.66 -27.68 -25.64
N ASP A 148 1.78 -29.00 -25.70
CA ASP A 148 3.00 -29.69 -26.17
C ASP A 148 2.83 -31.23 -26.05
N GLU A 149 2.38 -31.89 -27.13
CA GLU A 149 2.71 -33.30 -27.33
C GLU A 149 3.06 -33.53 -28.80
N GLY A 150 4.36 -33.64 -29.07
CA GLY A 150 4.85 -33.97 -30.40
C GLY A 150 6.36 -34.18 -30.50
N GLN A 151 6.78 -35.44 -30.34
CA GLN A 151 8.00 -36.07 -30.90
C GLN A 151 9.35 -35.97 -30.13
N ARG A 152 9.76 -37.04 -29.43
CA ARG A 152 10.73 -38.08 -29.90
C ARG A 152 11.39 -38.88 -28.76
N GLU A 153 11.12 -40.19 -28.79
CA GLU A 153 12.03 -41.35 -28.68
C GLU A 153 13.22 -41.36 -27.69
N THR A 154 13.04 -42.18 -26.64
CA THR A 154 13.95 -43.21 -26.08
C THR A 154 15.45 -43.22 -26.42
N SER A 155 16.30 -43.17 -25.38
CA SER A 155 17.38 -44.16 -25.19
C SER A 155 17.93 -44.15 -23.75
N GLU A 156 17.94 -45.32 -23.12
CA GLU A 156 18.57 -45.64 -21.84
C GLU A 156 20.11 -45.61 -21.94
N ARG A 157 20.80 -45.11 -20.90
CA ARG A 157 21.95 -45.78 -20.24
C ARG A 157 22.52 -44.98 -19.05
N GLU A 158 22.69 -45.71 -17.97
CA GLU A 158 23.30 -45.40 -16.67
C GLU A 158 24.82 -45.05 -16.82
N ASP A 159 25.37 -44.05 -16.11
CA ASP A 159 25.88 -44.17 -14.73
C ASP A 159 26.80 -43.00 -14.28
N ALA A 160 26.56 -42.57 -13.02
CA ALA A 160 27.47 -42.05 -11.96
C ALA A 160 28.14 -40.64 -11.95
N SER A 161 27.68 -39.86 -10.94
CA SER A 161 28.39 -38.92 -10.01
C SER A 161 28.87 -37.54 -10.53
N THR A 162 28.69 -36.38 -9.88
CA THR A 162 28.23 -36.00 -8.53
C THR A 162 27.92 -34.48 -8.54
N ARG A 163 26.71 -34.01 -8.16
CA ARG A 163 26.49 -32.64 -7.62
C ARG A 163 25.10 -32.47 -6.99
N ALA A 164 25.11 -31.88 -5.78
CA ALA A 164 24.06 -31.11 -5.10
C ALA A 164 22.67 -31.75 -4.89
N ALA A 165 22.44 -32.23 -3.67
CA ALA A 165 21.10 -32.46 -3.12
C ALA A 165 20.67 -31.23 -2.31
N LEU A 166 19.55 -30.62 -2.70
CA LEU A 166 18.69 -29.82 -1.83
C LEU A 166 17.68 -30.78 -1.18
N PRO A 167 17.36 -30.65 0.12
CA PRO A 167 16.11 -31.15 0.65
C PRO A 167 15.08 -30.03 0.75
N ASP A 168 14.00 -30.36 0.07
CA ASP A 168 12.64 -29.86 0.03
C ASP A 168 11.94 -29.66 1.41
N GLU A 169 10.74 -29.10 1.32
CA GLU A 169 9.63 -29.07 2.29
C GLU A 169 9.49 -27.85 3.23
N THR A 170 8.81 -26.81 2.75
CA THR A 170 7.89 -26.00 3.58
C THR A 170 6.46 -26.51 3.42
N PRO A 171 5.84 -27.08 4.47
CA PRO A 171 4.44 -27.46 4.46
C PRO A 171 3.58 -26.32 5.03
N ASN A 172 2.91 -25.57 4.17
CA ASN A 172 1.56 -25.00 4.38
C ASN A 172 1.21 -24.05 3.22
N GLY A 173 0.88 -24.65 2.07
CA GLY A 173 0.14 -23.96 1.02
C GLY A 173 -1.30 -23.75 1.47
N LEU A 174 -1.60 -22.58 2.01
CA LEU A 174 -2.96 -22.04 1.97
C LEU A 174 -3.21 -21.62 0.51
N PRO A 175 -4.38 -21.90 -0.11
CA PRO A 175 -4.62 -21.52 -1.49
C PRO A 175 -4.51 -20.00 -1.64
N ASP A 176 -3.72 -19.55 -2.61
CA ASP A 176 -3.64 -18.15 -3.02
C ASP A 176 -5.02 -17.72 -3.56
N ALA A 177 -5.86 -17.18 -2.69
CA ALA A 177 -7.22 -16.74 -3.00
C ALA A 177 -7.21 -15.37 -3.73
N CYS A 178 -6.42 -15.28 -4.80
CA CYS A 178 -6.31 -14.11 -5.67
C CYS A 178 -7.36 -14.13 -6.81
N GLU A 179 -8.49 -14.83 -6.64
CA GLU A 179 -9.61 -14.75 -7.59
C GLU A 179 -10.47 -13.53 -7.30
N LEU A 180 -10.11 -12.43 -7.96
CA LEU A 180 -10.89 -11.20 -8.00
C LEU A 180 -12.20 -11.44 -8.73
N ALA A 181 -13.31 -11.17 -8.03
CA ALA A 181 -14.65 -11.41 -8.53
C ALA A 181 -15.09 -10.41 -9.62
N VAL A 182 -14.42 -9.27 -9.82
CA VAL A 182 -14.89 -8.18 -10.71
C VAL A 182 -14.17 -8.20 -12.06
N ASP A 183 -14.94 -8.05 -13.14
CA ASP A 183 -14.43 -7.81 -14.50
C ASP A 183 -14.14 -6.30 -14.68
N ILE A 184 -12.88 -5.92 -14.48
CA ILE A 184 -12.40 -4.53 -14.52
C ILE A 184 -12.52 -3.95 -15.94
N ASP A 185 -12.26 -4.75 -16.97
CA ASP A 185 -12.34 -4.28 -18.36
C ASP A 185 -13.78 -3.98 -18.76
N ALA A 186 -14.74 -4.79 -18.28
CA ALA A 186 -16.16 -4.52 -18.45
C ALA A 186 -16.59 -3.22 -17.74
N VAL A 187 -16.08 -2.97 -16.52
CA VAL A 187 -16.35 -1.73 -15.79
C VAL A 187 -15.82 -0.51 -16.55
N ARG A 188 -14.59 -0.58 -17.06
CA ARG A 188 -13.97 0.50 -17.85
C ARG A 188 -14.77 0.84 -19.11
N ARG A 189 -15.14 -0.17 -19.91
CA ARG A 189 -15.98 0.01 -21.11
C ARG A 189 -17.35 0.61 -20.78
N VAL A 190 -17.90 0.29 -19.61
CA VAL A 190 -19.16 0.89 -19.14
C VAL A 190 -18.97 2.36 -18.77
N TYR A 191 -17.93 2.71 -18.00
CA TYR A 191 -17.67 4.12 -17.69
C TYR A 191 -17.38 4.95 -18.93
N ASP A 192 -16.64 4.44 -19.92
CA ASP A 192 -16.38 5.15 -21.17
C ASP A 192 -17.68 5.54 -21.89
N LYS A 193 -18.70 4.68 -21.84
CA LYS A 193 -20.03 4.98 -22.39
C LYS A 193 -20.82 5.92 -21.49
N LEU A 194 -20.83 5.70 -20.18
CA LEU A 194 -21.62 6.48 -19.23
C LEU A 194 -21.13 7.93 -19.12
N LEU A 195 -19.82 8.14 -19.10
CA LEU A 195 -19.20 9.45 -18.97
C LEU A 195 -19.29 10.29 -20.25
N SER A 196 -19.69 9.69 -21.37
CA SER A 196 -20.06 10.44 -22.59
C SER A 196 -21.39 11.20 -22.45
N ILE A 197 -22.14 10.98 -21.36
CA ILE A 197 -23.46 11.55 -21.11
C ILE A 197 -23.41 12.47 -19.88
N ASP A 198 -23.42 13.79 -20.10
CA ASP A 198 -23.31 14.81 -19.04
C ASP A 198 -24.34 14.63 -17.89
N GLN A 199 -25.55 14.14 -18.21
CA GLN A 199 -26.62 13.98 -17.22
C GLN A 199 -26.36 12.85 -16.20
N VAL A 200 -25.44 11.94 -16.50
CA VAL A 200 -25.12 10.78 -15.65
C VAL A 200 -24.16 11.17 -14.53
N GLU A 201 -23.29 12.17 -14.74
CA GLU A 201 -22.31 12.63 -13.76
C GLU A 201 -22.98 13.05 -12.45
N ALA A 202 -23.96 13.96 -12.51
CA ALA A 202 -24.70 14.42 -11.33
C ALA A 202 -25.39 13.26 -10.59
N ALA A 203 -25.86 12.24 -11.33
CA ALA A 203 -26.49 11.06 -10.73
C ALA A 203 -25.47 10.20 -9.96
N LEU A 204 -24.28 10.01 -10.53
CA LEU A 204 -23.18 9.25 -9.91
C LEU A 204 -22.64 9.98 -8.67
N VAL A 205 -22.44 11.31 -8.74
CA VAL A 205 -22.01 12.14 -7.59
C VAL A 205 -23.00 11.98 -6.45
N ASN A 206 -24.29 12.19 -6.71
CA ASN A 206 -25.33 12.03 -5.68
C ASN A 206 -25.38 10.61 -5.13
N ALA A 207 -25.27 9.59 -5.99
CA ALA A 207 -25.26 8.20 -5.54
C ALA A 207 -24.07 7.88 -4.63
N LEU A 208 -22.88 8.41 -4.93
CA LEU A 208 -21.70 8.22 -4.10
C LEU A 208 -21.86 8.93 -2.74
N ILE A 209 -22.45 10.12 -2.71
CA ILE A 209 -22.76 10.84 -1.46
C ILE A 209 -23.71 10.03 -0.56
N TYR A 210 -24.66 9.28 -1.14
CA TYR A 210 -25.55 8.40 -0.36
C TYR A 210 -24.91 7.07 0.02
N LEU A 211 -24.09 6.49 -0.86
CA LEU A 211 -23.44 5.20 -0.62
C LEU A 211 -22.44 5.30 0.54
N THR A 212 -21.57 6.29 0.46
CA THR A 212 -20.31 6.28 1.20
C THR A 212 -20.45 6.37 2.71
N PRO A 213 -21.34 7.19 3.29
CA PRO A 213 -21.57 7.20 4.73
C PRO A 213 -22.07 5.85 5.25
N ASN A 214 -22.87 5.11 4.46
CA ASN A 214 -23.30 3.77 4.85
C ASN A 214 -22.12 2.78 4.83
N VAL A 215 -21.26 2.90 3.82
CA VAL A 215 -20.05 2.08 3.70
C VAL A 215 -19.07 2.34 4.85
N GLU A 216 -18.92 3.60 5.25
CA GLU A 216 -18.11 3.98 6.42
C GLU A 216 -18.64 3.34 7.70
N LEU A 217 -19.95 3.41 7.95
CA LEU A 217 -20.59 2.81 9.13
C LEU A 217 -20.47 1.28 9.13
N ASP A 218 -20.66 0.64 7.98
CA ASP A 218 -20.51 -0.81 7.82
C ASP A 218 -19.09 -1.27 8.15
N LEU A 219 -18.08 -0.52 7.71
CA LEU A 219 -16.68 -0.85 7.96
C LEU A 219 -16.25 -0.56 9.40
N GLU A 220 -16.70 0.54 9.98
CA GLU A 220 -16.26 0.97 11.32
C GLU A 220 -16.96 0.20 12.45
N TYR A 221 -18.22 -0.23 12.27
CA TYR A 221 -19.02 -0.82 13.35
C TYR A 221 -19.47 -2.26 13.12
N LEU A 222 -19.53 -2.74 11.88
CA LEU A 222 -20.10 -4.04 11.55
C LEU A 222 -19.07 -5.06 11.02
N ASP A 223 -17.81 -4.64 10.83
CA ASP A 223 -16.71 -5.48 10.34
C ASP A 223 -17.12 -6.30 9.09
N VAL A 224 -17.93 -5.71 8.20
CA VAL A 224 -18.59 -6.40 7.08
C VAL A 224 -17.58 -7.05 6.12
N TYR A 225 -16.36 -6.52 6.07
CA TYR A 225 -15.28 -7.07 5.27
C TYR A 225 -14.87 -8.49 5.72
N GLU A 226 -14.87 -8.79 7.02
CA GLU A 226 -14.55 -10.14 7.51
C GLU A 226 -15.63 -11.15 7.09
N THR A 227 -16.89 -10.70 7.05
CA THR A 227 -18.02 -11.53 6.66
C THR A 227 -18.11 -11.70 5.13
N SER A 228 -17.73 -10.67 4.38
CA SER A 228 -17.85 -10.64 2.91
C SER A 228 -16.65 -9.92 2.25
N PRO A 229 -15.65 -10.66 1.75
CA PRO A 229 -14.48 -10.03 1.10
C PRO A 229 -14.83 -9.31 -0.22
N ASN A 230 -16.02 -9.57 -0.78
CA ASN A 230 -16.55 -8.90 -1.97
C ASN A 230 -16.87 -7.41 -1.74
N TYR A 231 -16.81 -6.93 -0.50
CA TYR A 231 -16.98 -5.51 -0.17
C TYR A 231 -15.95 -4.63 -0.90
N LEU A 232 -14.77 -5.19 -1.19
CA LEU A 232 -13.71 -4.51 -1.96
C LEU A 232 -14.14 -4.10 -3.37
N ASN A 233 -15.13 -4.81 -3.95
CA ASN A 233 -15.64 -4.54 -5.29
C ASN A 233 -16.18 -3.12 -5.42
N ILE A 234 -16.76 -2.56 -4.34
CA ILE A 234 -17.26 -1.17 -4.30
C ILE A 234 -16.12 -0.20 -4.62
N PHE A 235 -15.00 -0.32 -3.91
CA PHE A 235 -13.85 0.56 -4.06
C PHE A 235 -13.20 0.43 -5.44
N ILE A 236 -13.11 -0.80 -5.95
CA ILE A 236 -12.61 -1.06 -7.30
C ILE A 236 -13.51 -0.37 -8.32
N ILE A 237 -14.82 -0.65 -8.31
CA ILE A 237 -15.77 -0.09 -9.29
C ILE A 237 -15.81 1.43 -9.24
N VAL A 238 -15.77 2.06 -8.05
CA VAL A 238 -15.75 3.52 -7.96
C VAL A 238 -14.44 4.10 -8.49
N MET A 239 -13.29 3.52 -8.16
CA MET A 239 -11.98 4.02 -8.62
C MET A 239 -11.76 3.89 -10.12
N GLU A 240 -12.46 2.99 -10.83
CA GLU A 240 -12.42 2.92 -12.29
C GLU A 240 -13.08 4.12 -12.99
N ASN A 241 -13.85 4.96 -12.28
CA ASN A 241 -14.42 6.18 -12.86
C ASN A 241 -13.31 7.18 -13.22
N SER A 242 -13.15 7.49 -14.50
CA SER A 242 -12.10 8.40 -14.99
C SER A 242 -12.34 9.88 -14.64
N ASN A 243 -13.58 10.27 -14.34
CA ASN A 243 -13.98 11.66 -14.08
C ASN A 243 -13.99 12.04 -12.58
N LEU A 244 -13.41 11.24 -11.69
CA LEU A 244 -13.35 11.55 -10.24
C LEU A 244 -12.60 12.85 -9.88
N HIS A 245 -11.88 13.42 -10.84
CA HIS A 245 -11.18 14.69 -10.71
C HIS A 245 -12.07 15.92 -10.97
N SER A 246 -13.33 15.74 -11.39
CA SER A 246 -14.23 16.86 -11.62
C SER A 246 -14.56 17.58 -10.30
N PRO A 247 -14.75 18.91 -10.31
CA PRO A 247 -14.99 19.69 -9.10
C PRO A 247 -16.20 19.18 -8.31
N GLU A 248 -17.22 18.66 -9.00
CA GLU A 248 -18.43 18.08 -8.41
C GLU A 248 -18.11 16.87 -7.50
N TYR A 249 -17.12 16.05 -7.87
CA TYR A 249 -16.64 14.95 -7.02
C TYR A 249 -15.73 15.47 -5.90
N LEU A 250 -14.81 16.40 -6.20
CA LEU A 250 -13.81 16.88 -5.24
C LEU A 250 -14.42 17.60 -4.03
N GLU A 251 -15.55 18.28 -4.19
CA GLU A 251 -16.17 19.06 -3.11
C GLU A 251 -16.77 18.18 -1.98
N VAL A 252 -17.47 17.10 -2.33
CA VAL A 252 -18.26 16.33 -1.34
C VAL A 252 -18.07 14.82 -1.48
N ALA A 253 -18.21 14.28 -2.69
CA ALA A 253 -18.31 12.83 -2.88
C ALA A 253 -16.97 12.11 -2.67
N LEU A 254 -15.89 12.60 -3.27
CA LEU A 254 -14.55 12.02 -3.14
C LEU A 254 -13.97 12.15 -1.71
N PRO A 255 -14.13 13.28 -0.99
CA PRO A 255 -13.78 13.37 0.43
C PRO A 255 -14.40 12.26 1.28
N GLN A 256 -15.71 12.04 1.13
CA GLN A 256 -16.41 10.97 1.85
C GLN A 256 -15.86 9.60 1.44
N PHE A 257 -15.61 9.40 0.14
CA PHE A 257 -15.09 8.13 -0.38
C PHE A 257 -13.73 7.78 0.21
N CYS A 258 -12.84 8.76 0.32
CA CYS A 258 -11.54 8.59 0.96
C CYS A 258 -11.68 8.22 2.43
N LYS A 259 -12.62 8.84 3.16
CA LYS A 259 -12.89 8.50 4.57
C LYS A 259 -13.33 7.04 4.71
N ALA A 260 -14.29 6.59 3.92
CA ALA A 260 -14.70 5.18 3.93
C ALA A 260 -13.54 4.23 3.56
N MET A 261 -12.72 4.58 2.56
CA MET A 261 -11.58 3.75 2.15
C MET A 261 -10.49 3.67 3.22
N SER A 262 -10.29 4.74 4.00
CA SER A 262 -9.33 4.77 5.12
C SER A 262 -9.69 3.85 6.28
N LYS A 263 -10.98 3.45 6.38
CA LYS A 263 -11.49 2.54 7.42
C LYS A 263 -11.35 1.06 7.03
N LEU A 264 -10.87 0.76 5.82
CA LEU A 264 -10.66 -0.63 5.40
C LEU A 264 -9.58 -1.32 6.26
N PRO A 265 -9.76 -2.61 6.59
CA PRO A 265 -8.75 -3.36 7.33
C PRO A 265 -7.47 -3.53 6.50
N LEU A 266 -6.34 -3.72 7.18
CA LEU A 266 -5.01 -3.83 6.56
C LEU A 266 -4.96 -4.88 5.44
N THR A 267 -5.63 -6.02 5.63
CA THR A 267 -5.70 -7.09 4.64
C THR A 267 -6.44 -6.67 3.36
N ALA A 268 -7.43 -5.78 3.45
CA ALA A 268 -8.13 -5.21 2.30
C ALA A 268 -7.25 -4.21 1.56
N LEU A 269 -6.57 -3.32 2.30
CA LEU A 269 -5.63 -2.33 1.73
C LEU A 269 -4.47 -3.02 0.99
N ALA A 270 -3.94 -4.11 1.56
CA ALA A 270 -2.91 -4.92 0.92
C ALA A 270 -3.40 -5.58 -0.38
N ARG A 271 -4.64 -6.09 -0.39
CA ARG A 271 -5.26 -6.64 -1.62
C ARG A 271 -5.48 -5.59 -2.69
N LEU A 272 -5.91 -4.37 -2.33
CA LEU A 272 -6.02 -3.25 -3.28
C LEU A 272 -4.66 -2.89 -3.87
N SER A 273 -3.62 -2.83 -3.02
CA SER A 273 -2.26 -2.50 -3.47
C SER A 273 -1.74 -3.54 -4.48
N LYS A 274 -1.95 -4.83 -4.20
CA LYS A 274 -1.58 -5.94 -5.11
C LYS A 274 -2.41 -5.98 -6.40
N LEU A 275 -3.67 -5.52 -6.35
CA LEU A 275 -4.49 -5.41 -7.55
C LEU A 275 -3.99 -4.26 -8.43
N TRP A 276 -3.87 -3.06 -7.86
CA TRP A 276 -3.47 -1.88 -8.60
C TRP A 276 -2.03 -1.94 -9.11
N SER A 277 -1.16 -2.79 -8.54
CA SER A 277 0.17 -3.04 -9.10
C SER A 277 0.14 -3.75 -10.45
N THR A 278 -0.98 -4.39 -10.82
CA THR A 278 -1.16 -5.02 -12.14
C THR A 278 -1.66 -4.05 -13.22
N TYR A 279 -1.99 -2.81 -12.83
CA TYR A 279 -2.55 -1.83 -13.75
C TYR A 279 -1.47 -1.18 -14.62
N ASP A 280 -1.89 -0.66 -15.77
CA ASP A 280 -1.04 0.10 -16.67
C ASP A 280 -0.67 1.48 -16.08
N LEU A 281 0.52 1.97 -16.46
CA LEU A 281 1.07 3.23 -15.96
C LEU A 281 0.11 4.43 -16.08
N PRO A 282 -0.60 4.66 -17.20
CA PRO A 282 -1.56 5.76 -17.31
C PRO A 282 -2.69 5.67 -16.28
N HIS A 283 -3.18 4.46 -16.02
CA HIS A 283 -4.30 4.27 -15.13
C HIS A 283 -3.94 4.49 -13.67
N ILE A 284 -2.85 3.89 -13.19
CA ILE A 284 -2.39 4.09 -11.81
C ILE A 284 -1.97 5.54 -11.57
N ARG A 285 -1.38 6.21 -12.57
CA ARG A 285 -1.04 7.63 -12.53
C ARG A 285 -2.28 8.51 -12.38
N ARG A 286 -3.35 8.26 -13.14
CA ARG A 286 -4.64 8.96 -12.99
C ARG A 286 -5.21 8.82 -11.57
N MET A 287 -5.15 7.61 -11.00
CA MET A 287 -5.62 7.37 -9.63
C MET A 287 -4.79 8.16 -8.61
N MET A 288 -3.46 8.17 -8.78
CA MET A 288 -2.53 8.97 -7.97
C MET A 288 -2.88 10.46 -8.05
N GLU A 289 -3.02 10.99 -9.27
CA GLU A 289 -3.37 12.39 -9.54
C GLU A 289 -4.72 12.78 -8.93
N THR A 290 -5.71 11.88 -8.93
CA THR A 290 -7.03 12.13 -8.33
C THR A 290 -6.92 12.44 -6.83
N PHE A 291 -6.14 11.67 -6.08
CA PHE A 291 -5.92 11.94 -4.65
C PHE A 291 -5.03 13.17 -4.43
N GLN A 292 -4.01 13.38 -5.26
CA GLN A 292 -3.18 14.60 -5.20
C GLN A 292 -4.01 15.86 -5.41
N GLN A 293 -4.92 15.84 -6.38
CA GLN A 293 -5.80 16.97 -6.66
C GLN A 293 -6.77 17.21 -5.52
N LEU A 294 -7.32 16.17 -4.89
CA LEU A 294 -8.17 16.33 -3.71
C LEU A 294 -7.41 16.99 -2.55
N ILE A 295 -6.19 16.54 -2.27
CA ILE A 295 -5.33 17.12 -1.23
C ILE A 295 -5.07 18.59 -1.56
N THR A 296 -4.62 18.87 -2.78
CA THR A 296 -4.30 20.23 -3.23
C THR A 296 -5.52 21.15 -3.17
N PHE A 297 -6.67 20.71 -3.69
CA PHE A 297 -7.92 21.46 -3.67
C PHE A 297 -8.36 21.77 -2.24
N THR A 298 -8.33 20.78 -1.35
CA THR A 298 -8.71 20.96 0.06
C THR A 298 -7.75 21.90 0.77
N VAL A 299 -6.44 21.79 0.49
CA VAL A 299 -5.43 22.61 1.12
C VAL A 299 -5.53 24.07 0.68
N VAL A 300 -5.69 24.31 -0.63
CA VAL A 300 -5.79 25.66 -1.19
C VAL A 300 -7.12 26.33 -0.84
N SER A 301 -8.19 25.56 -0.66
CA SER A 301 -9.52 26.09 -0.33
C SER A 301 -9.70 26.45 1.15
N ASN A 302 -8.80 25.98 2.03
CA ASN A 302 -8.86 26.22 3.47
C ASN A 302 -7.69 27.09 3.93
N GLU A 303 -7.88 27.81 5.03
CA GLU A 303 -6.82 28.56 5.69
C GLU A 303 -6.27 27.73 6.86
N TYR A 304 -4.96 27.47 6.85
CA TYR A 304 -4.25 26.79 7.94
C TYR A 304 -3.36 27.78 8.67
N ASP A 305 -3.33 27.66 9.99
CA ASP A 305 -2.53 28.51 10.86
C ASP A 305 -1.99 27.71 12.05
N THR A 306 -1.43 28.42 13.04
CA THR A 306 -0.85 27.78 14.23
C THR A 306 -1.88 26.98 15.05
N GLU A 307 -3.17 27.31 14.98
CA GLU A 307 -4.24 26.66 15.75
C GLU A 307 -5.04 25.65 14.90
N ASN A 308 -5.25 25.93 13.62
CA ASN A 308 -5.91 25.07 12.64
C ASN A 308 -4.88 24.35 11.77
N LEU A 309 -4.46 23.18 12.22
CA LEU A 309 -3.44 22.38 11.54
C LEU A 309 -4.03 21.54 10.43
N VAL A 310 -3.28 21.36 9.34
CA VAL A 310 -3.66 20.46 8.24
C VAL A 310 -3.78 18.99 8.69
N ASN A 311 -3.06 18.61 9.75
CA ASN A 311 -3.17 17.30 10.41
C ASN A 311 -4.57 16.96 10.95
N ASP A 312 -5.36 17.99 11.28
CA ASP A 312 -6.71 17.82 11.84
C ASP A 312 -7.79 17.78 10.74
N ASN A 313 -7.41 18.03 9.47
CA ASN A 313 -8.33 17.95 8.35
C ASN A 313 -8.50 16.49 7.89
N GLU A 314 -9.62 15.88 8.28
CA GLU A 314 -9.95 14.49 7.96
C GLU A 314 -9.90 14.16 6.46
N THR A 315 -10.27 15.11 5.59
CA THR A 315 -10.25 14.90 4.14
C THR A 315 -8.82 14.75 3.63
N VAL A 316 -7.91 15.64 4.05
CA VAL A 316 -6.49 15.58 3.66
C VAL A 316 -5.84 14.32 4.22
N VAL A 317 -6.11 13.98 5.48
CA VAL A 317 -5.59 12.76 6.13
C VAL A 317 -6.07 11.51 5.41
N ALA A 318 -7.38 11.38 5.18
CA ALA A 318 -7.94 10.22 4.50
C ALA A 318 -7.41 10.09 3.07
N ALA A 319 -7.35 11.18 2.31
CA ALA A 319 -6.79 11.20 0.96
C ALA A 319 -5.30 10.79 0.95
N THR A 320 -4.51 11.24 1.93
CA THR A 320 -3.10 10.85 2.09
C THR A 320 -2.96 9.36 2.38
N GLN A 321 -3.82 8.80 3.23
CA GLN A 321 -3.85 7.36 3.51
C GLN A 321 -4.26 6.55 2.28
N CYS A 322 -5.18 7.07 1.46
CA CYS A 322 -5.57 6.46 0.19
C CYS A 322 -4.41 6.48 -0.83
N LEU A 323 -3.71 7.61 -0.93
CA LEU A 323 -2.54 7.78 -1.77
C LEU A 323 -1.40 6.81 -1.39
N LYS A 324 -1.26 6.48 -0.09
CA LYS A 324 -0.31 5.47 0.39
C LYS A 324 -0.52 4.10 -0.25
N ILE A 325 -1.77 3.70 -0.48
CA ILE A 325 -2.10 2.42 -1.13
C ILE A 325 -1.52 2.40 -2.56
N ILE A 326 -1.68 3.51 -3.29
CA ILE A 326 -1.14 3.64 -4.65
C ILE A 326 0.38 3.74 -4.64
N PHE A 327 0.98 4.39 -3.65
CA PHE A 327 2.42 4.42 -3.47
C PHE A 327 3.01 3.00 -3.38
N TYR A 328 2.44 2.13 -2.53
CA TYR A 328 2.88 0.74 -2.46
C TYR A 328 2.52 -0.07 -3.71
N ALA A 329 1.36 0.18 -4.34
CA ALA A 329 1.02 -0.44 -5.62
C ALA A 329 2.05 -0.09 -6.73
N SER A 330 2.52 1.17 -6.75
CA SER A 330 3.55 1.64 -7.67
C SER A 330 4.90 0.96 -7.44
N ILE A 331 5.26 0.72 -6.17
CA ILE A 331 6.46 -0.06 -5.84
C ILE A 331 6.30 -1.50 -6.35
N LEU A 332 5.21 -2.17 -6.00
CA LEU A 332 4.94 -3.56 -6.41
C LEU A 332 4.83 -3.76 -7.92
N GLY A 333 4.33 -2.76 -8.65
CA GLY A 333 4.23 -2.79 -10.11
C GLY A 333 5.53 -2.43 -10.84
N GLY A 334 6.54 -1.97 -10.10
CA GLY A 334 7.87 -1.65 -10.61
C GLY A 334 8.88 -2.81 -10.49
N GLU A 335 10.15 -2.49 -10.63
CA GLU A 335 11.26 -3.42 -10.37
C GLU A 335 11.59 -3.41 -8.87
N VAL A 336 11.31 -4.52 -8.19
CA VAL A 336 11.53 -4.72 -6.75
C VAL A 336 12.56 -5.80 -6.53
N ASP A 337 13.50 -5.53 -5.63
CA ASP A 337 14.43 -6.50 -5.09
C ASP A 337 13.71 -7.36 -4.04
N GLN A 338 13.29 -8.56 -4.46
CA GLN A 338 12.59 -9.53 -3.62
C GLN A 338 13.53 -10.36 -2.75
N GLU A 339 14.84 -10.28 -2.99
CA GLU A 339 15.81 -10.94 -2.14
C GLU A 339 16.00 -10.06 -0.91
N HIS A 340 15.35 -10.39 0.21
CA HIS A 340 15.59 -9.79 1.53
C HIS A 340 17.01 -10.12 2.03
N ASN A 341 18.02 -9.71 1.26
CA ASN A 341 19.45 -9.91 1.45
C ASN A 341 20.02 -8.95 2.51
N GLU A 342 19.29 -8.78 3.60
CA GLU A 342 19.75 -8.01 4.74
C GLU A 342 20.89 -8.78 5.43
N GLU A 343 21.92 -8.04 5.81
CA GLU A 343 22.84 -8.57 6.80
C GLU A 343 22.12 -8.53 8.14
N ASP A 344 21.98 -9.69 8.80
CA ASP A 344 21.44 -9.76 10.15
C ASP A 344 22.35 -8.94 11.07
N GLU A 345 22.04 -7.65 11.25
CA GLU A 345 22.51 -6.93 12.41
C GLU A 345 21.77 -7.56 13.59
N GLU A 346 22.45 -8.47 14.29
CA GLU A 346 22.06 -8.83 15.65
C GLU A 346 22.04 -7.51 16.44
N ASP A 347 20.85 -6.90 16.54
CA ASP A 347 20.56 -5.84 17.49
C ASP A 347 20.99 -6.40 18.84
N SER A 348 22.21 -6.04 19.24
CA SER A 348 22.73 -6.35 20.55
C SER A 348 21.89 -5.53 21.51
N GLU A 349 20.72 -6.07 21.89
CA GLU A 349 19.86 -5.52 22.91
C GLU A 349 20.69 -5.50 24.20
N SER A 350 21.39 -4.40 24.41
CA SER A 350 21.97 -4.09 25.70
C SER A 350 20.80 -3.98 26.67
N ASN A 351 20.54 -5.04 27.43
CA ASN A 351 19.56 -5.14 28.52
C ASN A 351 19.83 -4.14 29.69
N GLU A 352 20.71 -3.16 29.49
CA GLU A 352 20.91 -2.07 30.42
C GLU A 352 19.77 -1.07 30.25
N LEU A 353 18.97 -0.90 31.31
CA LEU A 353 18.04 0.22 31.47
C LEU A 353 18.82 1.51 31.19
N THR A 354 18.53 2.14 30.06
CA THR A 354 19.22 3.39 29.72
C THR A 354 18.84 4.47 30.73
N LEU A 355 19.73 5.41 31.03
CA LEU A 355 19.39 6.51 31.95
C LEU A 355 18.15 7.29 31.47
N HIS A 356 17.83 7.27 30.18
CA HIS A 356 16.58 7.78 29.60
C HIS A 356 15.32 7.08 30.12
N GLU A 357 15.37 5.75 30.31
CA GLU A 357 14.29 4.97 30.92
C GLU A 357 14.14 5.32 32.41
N LEU A 358 15.26 5.51 33.13
CA LEU A 358 15.26 5.96 34.53
C LEU A 358 14.73 7.39 34.72
N LEU A 359 14.86 8.25 33.71
CA LEU A 359 14.31 9.61 33.70
C LEU A 359 12.84 9.67 33.24
N GLY A 360 12.23 8.53 32.89
CA GLY A 360 10.84 8.45 32.43
C GLY A 360 10.60 9.03 31.03
N GLU A 361 11.65 9.15 30.22
CA GLU A 361 11.59 9.70 28.85
C GLU A 361 11.35 8.61 27.78
N GLU A 362 10.90 7.41 28.17
CA GLU A 362 10.72 6.22 27.31
C GLU A 362 9.92 6.47 26.03
N ARG A 363 8.94 7.37 26.07
CA ARG A 363 8.07 7.69 24.91
C ARG A 363 8.78 8.50 23.83
N LEU A 364 9.81 9.28 24.18
CA LEU A 364 10.57 10.09 23.22
C LEU A 364 11.59 9.24 22.43
N TYR A 365 11.99 8.09 22.98
CA TYR A 365 13.10 7.28 22.47
C TYR A 365 12.72 5.81 22.25
N LYS A 366 11.52 5.54 21.71
CA LYS A 366 11.24 4.19 21.16
C LYS A 366 12.39 3.83 20.20
N LYS A 367 13.10 2.75 20.51
CA LYS A 367 14.24 2.25 19.73
C LYS A 367 13.71 1.65 18.41
N GLY A 368 14.37 1.99 17.30
CA GLY A 368 14.08 1.48 15.96
C GLY A 368 13.18 2.37 15.09
N PRO A 369 13.33 2.31 13.76
CA PRO A 369 12.42 2.96 12.81
C PRO A 369 11.01 2.35 12.96
N ARG A 370 9.97 3.19 12.85
CA ARG A 370 8.60 2.68 12.84
C ARG A 370 8.34 1.98 11.51
N VAL A 371 8.01 0.71 11.57
CA VAL A 371 7.59 -0.08 10.41
C VAL A 371 6.12 0.20 10.11
N ASP A 372 5.79 0.55 8.87
CA ASP A 372 4.40 0.73 8.45
C ASP A 372 3.67 -0.63 8.51
N PRO A 373 2.48 -0.72 9.12
CA PRO A 373 1.69 -1.95 9.12
C PRO A 373 1.41 -2.51 7.72
N LEU A 374 1.24 -1.63 6.72
CA LEU A 374 0.99 -2.03 5.33
C LEU A 374 2.26 -2.61 4.66
N GLU A 375 3.43 -2.05 4.96
CA GLU A 375 4.73 -2.58 4.53
C GLU A 375 4.93 -4.01 5.03
N LYS A 376 4.61 -4.27 6.29
CA LYS A 376 4.69 -5.62 6.88
C LYS A 376 3.72 -6.62 6.23
N GLU A 377 2.49 -6.20 5.94
CA GLU A 377 1.48 -7.06 5.31
C GLU A 377 1.81 -7.36 3.84
N LEU A 378 2.41 -6.40 3.13
CA LEU A 378 2.84 -6.58 1.74
C LEU A 378 4.17 -7.31 1.61
N GLY A 379 5.01 -7.31 2.66
CA GLY A 379 6.36 -7.86 2.64
C GLY A 379 7.34 -7.06 1.77
N VAL A 380 7.03 -5.78 1.52
CA VAL A 380 7.81 -4.91 0.63
C VAL A 380 7.97 -3.53 1.26
N ARG A 381 9.22 -3.07 1.31
CA ARG A 381 9.63 -1.78 1.83
C ARG A 381 10.00 -0.83 0.70
N PRO A 382 9.93 0.50 0.92
CA PRO A 382 10.36 1.48 -0.10
C PRO A 382 11.80 1.27 -0.59
N ILE A 383 12.71 0.82 0.27
CA ILE A 383 14.11 0.49 -0.07
C ILE A 383 14.26 -0.77 -0.95
N ASP A 384 13.23 -1.62 -1.01
CA ASP A 384 13.20 -2.78 -1.89
C ASP A 384 12.92 -2.36 -3.34
N SER A 385 12.38 -1.15 -3.57
CA SER A 385 12.18 -0.61 -4.91
C SER A 385 13.52 -0.23 -5.54
N ILE A 386 13.85 -0.84 -6.68
CA ILE A 386 14.94 -0.41 -7.55
C ILE A 386 14.42 0.65 -8.51
N ARG A 387 13.29 0.37 -9.15
CA ARG A 387 12.62 1.30 -10.05
C ARG A 387 11.11 1.25 -9.85
N PRO A 388 10.49 2.23 -9.19
CA PRO A 388 9.04 2.25 -9.02
C PRO A 388 8.35 2.54 -10.35
N LEU A 389 7.09 2.09 -10.47
CA LEU A 389 6.28 2.32 -11.68
C LEU A 389 6.02 3.83 -11.92
N ILE A 390 5.69 4.56 -10.85
CA ILE A 390 5.60 6.02 -10.79
C ILE A 390 6.81 6.54 -10.00
N PRO A 391 7.58 7.52 -10.54
CA PRO A 391 8.68 8.15 -9.80
C PRO A 391 8.24 8.68 -8.43
N PHE A 392 9.08 8.54 -7.40
CA PHE A 392 8.76 9.01 -6.05
C PHE A 392 8.51 10.53 -5.96
N GLU A 393 9.11 11.31 -6.85
CA GLU A 393 8.93 12.76 -6.93
C GLU A 393 7.48 13.14 -7.28
N ASP A 394 6.80 12.33 -8.10
CA ASP A 394 5.41 12.58 -8.51
C ASP A 394 4.42 12.42 -7.33
N PHE A 395 4.84 11.78 -6.23
CA PHE A 395 4.03 11.64 -5.03
C PHE A 395 4.15 12.84 -4.06
N VAL A 396 5.11 13.74 -4.28
CA VAL A 396 5.29 14.92 -3.44
C VAL A 396 4.17 15.93 -3.71
N ASN A 397 3.56 16.46 -2.65
CA ASN A 397 2.53 17.50 -2.76
C ASN A 397 3.05 18.84 -2.22
N ASP A 398 3.44 19.76 -3.10
CA ASP A 398 4.05 21.03 -2.68
C ASP A 398 3.10 21.91 -1.86
N SER A 399 1.83 22.01 -2.25
CA SER A 399 0.83 22.82 -1.52
C SER A 399 0.64 22.34 -0.09
N LEU A 400 0.66 21.03 0.15
CA LEU A 400 0.65 20.45 1.49
C LEU A 400 1.94 20.80 2.25
N ASN A 401 3.12 20.68 1.61
CA ASN A 401 4.39 20.98 2.26
C ASN A 401 4.51 22.45 2.70
N ASP A 402 3.88 23.38 1.98
CA ASP A 402 3.87 24.80 2.33
C ASP A 402 3.09 25.12 3.62
N VAL A 403 2.12 24.27 4.00
CA VAL A 403 1.24 24.47 5.16
C VAL A 403 1.57 23.57 6.37
N ILE A 404 2.47 22.59 6.21
CA ILE A 404 2.84 21.69 7.30
C ILE A 404 3.75 22.41 8.31
N GLU A 405 3.28 22.48 9.56
CA GLU A 405 4.07 22.90 10.71
C GLU A 405 4.86 21.70 11.26
N MET A 406 6.11 21.54 10.80
CA MET A 406 6.92 20.34 11.06
C MET A 406 7.29 20.12 12.53
N ASP A 407 7.39 21.17 13.35
CA ASP A 407 7.63 21.07 14.79
C ASP A 407 6.48 20.33 15.52
N LYS A 408 5.25 20.64 15.14
CA LYS A 408 4.03 20.00 15.67
C LYS A 408 3.84 18.62 15.07
N ASP A 409 4.01 18.48 13.75
CA ASP A 409 3.89 17.17 13.07
C ASP A 409 4.88 16.16 13.66
N PHE A 410 6.13 16.57 13.90
CA PHE A 410 7.14 15.74 14.55
C PHE A 410 6.75 15.36 15.99
N THR A 411 6.12 16.28 16.73
CA THR A 411 5.60 15.99 18.08
C THR A 411 4.48 14.95 18.02
N PHE A 412 3.57 15.06 17.04
CA PHE A 412 2.54 14.06 16.80
C PHE A 412 3.15 12.71 16.44
N PHE A 413 4.17 12.71 15.57
CA PHE A 413 4.93 11.52 15.23
C PHE A 413 5.52 10.87 16.47
N LYS A 414 6.32 11.57 17.30
CA LYS A 414 7.01 10.93 18.42
C LYS A 414 6.11 10.60 19.61
N VAL A 415 5.27 11.53 20.04
CA VAL A 415 4.56 11.48 21.34
C VAL A 415 3.10 11.09 21.21
N ASN A 416 2.38 11.58 20.19
CA ASN A 416 0.92 11.48 20.06
C ASN A 416 0.47 10.58 18.90
N ALA A 417 1.29 9.63 18.47
CA ALA A 417 1.04 8.83 17.27
C ALA A 417 -0.27 8.04 17.28
N GLU A 418 -0.78 7.71 18.47
CA GLU A 418 -2.03 6.97 18.64
C GLU A 418 -3.27 7.87 18.56
N THR A 419 -3.12 9.19 18.75
CA THR A 419 -4.26 10.13 18.87
C THR A 419 -4.30 11.18 17.77
N LYS A 420 -3.17 11.48 17.14
CA LYS A 420 -3.05 12.50 16.09
C LYS A 420 -2.31 11.93 14.90
N PHE A 421 -2.79 12.24 13.70
CA PHE A 421 -2.13 11.88 12.47
C PHE A 421 -0.88 12.74 12.25
N SER A 422 0.17 12.14 11.71
CA SER A 422 1.40 12.84 11.32
C SER A 422 1.78 12.45 9.90
N PHE A 423 2.15 13.44 9.09
CA PHE A 423 2.61 13.24 7.72
C PHE A 423 3.99 12.57 7.65
N GLN A 424 4.78 12.61 8.74
CA GLN A 424 6.00 11.79 8.84
C GLN A 424 5.74 10.28 8.79
N SER A 425 4.50 9.83 9.06
CA SER A 425 4.11 8.43 8.82
C SER A 425 3.97 8.09 7.32
N CYS A 426 3.86 9.11 6.47
CA CYS A 426 3.69 9.00 5.02
C CYS A 426 4.79 9.82 4.31
N PRO A 427 6.08 9.45 4.45
CA PRO A 427 7.19 10.30 3.98
C PRO A 427 7.20 10.51 2.46
N PHE A 428 6.52 9.68 1.68
CA PHE A 428 6.44 9.82 0.22
C PHE A 428 5.80 11.14 -0.23
N ILE A 429 4.91 11.74 0.58
CA ILE A 429 4.22 12.99 0.22
C ILE A 429 5.05 14.25 0.54
N LEU A 430 6.09 14.10 1.36
CA LEU A 430 6.92 15.20 1.85
C LEU A 430 8.07 15.48 0.90
N ASN A 431 8.33 16.76 0.65
CA ASN A 431 9.48 17.20 -0.12
C ASN A 431 10.78 17.11 0.72
N MET A 432 11.92 17.34 0.07
CA MET A 432 13.24 17.24 0.72
C MET A 432 13.42 18.25 1.86
N ILE A 433 12.86 19.46 1.72
CA ILE A 433 13.00 20.54 2.72
C ILE A 433 12.28 20.14 4.01
N THR A 434 11.03 19.71 3.89
CA THR A 434 10.19 19.29 5.02
C THR A 434 10.75 18.05 5.70
N LYS A 435 11.27 17.08 4.93
CA LYS A 435 12.02 15.92 5.47
C LYS A 435 13.26 16.34 6.25
N ASN A 436 14.05 17.28 5.71
CA ASN A 436 15.24 17.80 6.38
C ASN A 436 14.90 18.51 7.70
N GLN A 437 13.81 19.28 7.74
CA GLN A 437 13.33 19.91 8.98
C GLN A 437 12.95 18.86 10.03
N GLY A 438 12.23 17.80 9.63
CA GLY A 438 11.90 16.69 10.53
C GLY A 438 13.14 16.03 11.13
N LEU A 439 14.14 15.76 10.30
CA LEU A 439 15.43 15.22 10.72
C LEU A 439 16.18 16.19 11.66
N TYR A 440 16.15 17.49 11.36
CA TYR A 440 16.73 18.53 12.19
C TYR A 440 16.14 18.53 13.61
N TYR A 441 14.81 18.42 13.75
CA TYR A 441 14.17 18.33 15.06
C TYR A 441 14.57 17.06 15.82
N ASP A 442 14.60 15.91 15.16
CA ASP A 442 15.06 14.65 15.79
C ASP A 442 16.48 14.78 16.33
N ASN A 443 17.40 15.27 15.49
CA ASN A 443 18.80 15.47 15.87
C ASN A 443 18.94 16.48 17.02
N ARG A 444 18.20 17.60 16.96
CA ARG A 444 18.26 18.64 18.01
C ARG A 444 17.76 18.14 19.35
N ILE A 445 16.68 17.36 19.37
CA ILE A 445 16.13 16.75 20.59
C ILE A 445 17.13 15.75 21.18
N ARG A 446 17.74 14.90 20.35
CA ARG A 446 18.80 13.98 20.80
C ARG A 446 20.00 14.71 21.37
N MET A 447 20.53 15.73 20.68
CA MET A 447 21.64 16.56 21.17
C MET A 447 21.32 17.24 22.51
N TYR A 448 20.11 17.79 22.65
CA TYR A 448 19.67 18.41 23.90
C TYR A 448 19.59 17.41 25.05
N SER A 449 19.13 16.19 24.76
CA SER A 449 19.10 15.09 25.71
C SER A 449 20.50 14.68 26.18
N GLU A 450 21.43 14.46 25.25
CA GLU A 450 22.83 14.12 25.56
C GLU A 450 23.52 15.22 26.37
N ARG A 451 23.22 16.49 26.07
CA ARG A 451 23.71 17.65 26.84
C ARG A 451 23.18 17.64 28.27
N ARG A 452 21.89 17.37 28.48
CA ARG A 452 21.29 17.26 29.83
C ARG A 452 21.89 16.11 30.62
N LEU A 453 22.04 14.96 29.99
CA LEU A 453 22.60 13.75 30.57
C LEU A 453 24.08 13.93 30.96
N THR A 454 24.88 14.53 30.08
CA THR A 454 26.27 14.90 30.38
C THR A 454 26.37 15.86 31.56
N ALA A 455 25.48 16.85 31.65
CA ALA A 455 25.45 17.77 32.78
C ALA A 455 25.16 17.06 34.10
N LEU A 456 24.21 16.12 34.12
CA LEU A 456 23.90 15.32 35.31
C LEU A 456 25.09 14.45 35.75
N TYR A 457 25.72 13.71 34.82
CA TYR A 457 26.89 12.89 35.14
C TYR A 457 28.06 13.71 35.68
N SER A 458 28.32 14.87 35.07
CA SER A 458 29.40 15.76 35.47
C SER A 458 29.17 16.33 36.88
N MET A 459 27.92 16.59 37.27
CA MET A 459 27.57 16.98 38.65
C MET A 459 27.87 15.85 39.65
N VAL A 460 27.61 14.59 39.28
CA VAL A 460 27.87 13.43 40.15
C VAL A 460 29.38 13.16 40.28
N GLN A 461 30.15 13.33 39.20
CA GLN A 461 31.59 13.06 39.18
C GLN A 461 32.46 14.28 39.55
N GLY A 462 31.87 15.46 39.76
CA GLY A 462 32.60 16.69 40.08
C GLY A 462 33.48 17.21 38.93
N GLN A 463 33.18 16.81 37.69
CA GLN A 463 33.88 17.25 36.48
C GLN A 463 33.16 18.44 35.83
N GLN A 464 33.87 19.21 35.01
CA GLN A 464 33.27 20.25 34.17
C GLN A 464 32.53 19.59 33.00
N PRO A 465 31.21 19.77 32.85
CA PRO A 465 30.49 19.18 31.72
C PRO A 465 30.93 19.83 30.40
N ASN A 466 31.37 19.01 29.45
CA ASN A 466 31.53 19.45 28.07
C ASN A 466 30.30 19.03 27.25
N PRO A 467 29.44 19.98 26.84
CA PRO A 467 28.20 19.67 26.11
C PRO A 467 28.42 19.37 24.62
N TYR A 468 29.66 19.50 24.12
CA TYR A 468 29.99 19.38 22.71
C TYR A 468 30.96 18.22 22.45
N LEU A 469 30.85 17.64 21.26
CA LEU A 469 31.87 16.78 20.67
C LEU A 469 32.99 17.69 20.16
N LYS A 470 34.04 17.86 20.96
CA LYS A 470 35.17 18.74 20.61
C LYS A 470 36.23 18.01 19.80
N LEU A 471 36.45 18.47 18.57
CA LEU A 471 37.53 18.03 17.70
C LEU A 471 38.55 19.16 17.55
N LYS A 472 39.74 18.94 18.10
CA LYS A 472 40.88 19.85 17.91
C LYS A 472 41.83 19.22 16.90
N VAL A 473 42.02 19.86 15.75
CA VAL A 473 42.75 19.30 14.60
C VAL A 473 43.70 20.32 13.99
N ARG A 474 44.78 19.86 13.35
CA ARG A 474 45.70 20.70 12.55
C ARG A 474 45.32 20.62 11.09
N ARG A 475 45.38 21.74 10.37
CA ARG A 475 45.03 21.81 8.94
C ARG A 475 45.83 20.82 8.09
N ASP A 476 47.14 20.74 8.34
CA ASP A 476 48.04 19.90 7.55
C ASP A 476 47.95 18.39 7.89
N HIS A 477 47.17 18.01 8.91
CA HIS A 477 47.05 16.63 9.40
C HIS A 477 45.59 16.32 9.80
N ILE A 478 44.62 16.82 9.02
CA ILE A 478 43.21 16.84 9.41
C ILE A 478 42.64 15.41 9.55
N ILE A 479 43.01 14.50 8.64
CA ILE A 479 42.57 13.11 8.64
C ILE A 479 43.16 12.35 9.85
N ASP A 480 44.47 12.45 10.05
CA ASP A 480 45.18 11.79 11.15
C ASP A 480 44.67 12.24 12.53
N ASP A 481 44.56 13.56 12.72
CA ASP A 481 44.11 14.13 13.99
C ASP A 481 42.63 13.78 14.26
N ALA A 482 41.78 13.81 13.24
CA ALA A 482 40.37 13.45 13.35
C ALA A 482 40.20 11.96 13.67
N LEU A 483 40.95 11.07 13.02
CA LEU A 483 40.96 9.63 13.28
C LEU A 483 41.28 9.33 14.74
N VAL A 484 42.46 9.79 15.19
CA VAL A 484 42.92 9.56 16.56
C VAL A 484 41.88 10.08 17.55
N ARG A 485 41.33 11.28 17.32
CA ARG A 485 40.39 11.89 18.25
C ARG A 485 39.04 11.18 18.29
N LEU A 486 38.46 10.84 17.14
CA LEU A 486 37.18 10.16 17.06
C LEU A 486 37.26 8.72 17.56
N GLU A 487 38.37 8.02 17.29
CA GLU A 487 38.62 6.67 17.81
C GLU A 487 38.71 6.67 19.34
N MET A 488 39.49 7.60 19.92
CA MET A 488 39.56 7.76 21.38
C MET A 488 38.19 8.00 22.00
N ILE A 489 37.38 8.89 21.41
CA ILE A 489 36.04 9.22 21.91
C ILE A 489 35.11 8.00 21.81
N SER A 490 35.16 7.28 20.69
CA SER A 490 34.37 6.07 20.49
C SER A 490 34.75 4.96 21.47
N MET A 491 36.02 4.85 21.88
CA MET A 491 36.45 3.87 22.89
C MET A 491 36.09 4.27 24.32
N GLU A 492 36.15 5.56 24.66
CA GLU A 492 35.85 6.05 26.00
C GLU A 492 34.33 6.10 26.28
N ASN A 493 33.58 6.75 25.38
CA ASN A 493 32.13 6.86 25.50
C ASN A 493 31.49 7.09 24.10
N PRO A 494 30.98 6.05 23.43
CA PRO A 494 30.35 6.18 22.12
C PRO A 494 29.19 7.19 22.05
N SER A 495 28.48 7.44 23.17
CA SER A 495 27.37 8.41 23.20
C SER A 495 27.84 9.85 22.96
N ASP A 496 29.13 10.15 23.18
CA ASP A 496 29.69 11.48 22.91
C ASP A 496 29.65 11.84 21.42
N LEU A 497 29.63 10.86 20.52
CA LEU A 497 29.46 11.09 19.07
C LEU A 497 28.07 11.67 18.73
N LYS A 498 27.10 11.55 19.64
CA LYS A 498 25.74 12.12 19.52
C LYS A 498 25.62 13.50 20.17
N LYS A 499 26.73 14.10 20.61
CA LYS A 499 26.77 15.53 21.01
C LYS A 499 26.89 16.42 19.77
N GLN A 500 26.55 17.69 19.93
CA GLN A 500 26.76 18.68 18.88
C GLN A 500 28.26 18.85 18.60
N LEU A 501 28.67 18.84 17.33
CA LEU A 501 30.06 18.99 16.91
C LEU A 501 30.57 20.41 17.20
N PHE A 502 31.81 20.50 17.63
CA PHE A 502 32.54 21.75 17.83
C PHE A 502 33.99 21.56 17.39
N VAL A 503 34.39 22.26 16.32
CA VAL A 503 35.73 22.12 15.74
C VAL A 503 36.64 23.29 16.15
N GLU A 504 37.88 22.98 16.53
CA GLU A 504 38.94 23.95 16.84
C GLU A 504 40.19 23.64 15.98
N PHE A 505 40.57 24.55 15.08
CA PHE A 505 41.87 24.44 14.40
C PHE A 505 43.00 24.87 15.33
N GLU A 506 44.03 24.04 15.47
CA GLU A 506 45.13 24.32 16.39
C GLU A 506 45.90 25.59 15.98
N GLY A 507 46.01 26.53 16.93
CA GLY A 507 46.71 27.80 16.73
C GLY A 507 45.86 28.91 16.13
N GLU A 508 44.57 28.65 15.84
CA GLU A 508 43.66 29.63 15.25
C GLU A 508 42.70 30.19 16.30
N GLN A 509 42.41 31.49 16.22
CA GLN A 509 41.38 32.14 17.04
C GLN A 509 40.06 32.10 16.26
N GLY A 510 39.14 31.26 16.72
CA GLY A 510 37.79 31.16 16.17
C GLY A 510 36.85 30.51 17.17
N VAL A 511 35.60 30.97 17.22
CA VAL A 511 34.52 30.27 17.93
C VAL A 511 33.68 29.60 16.88
N ASP A 512 33.48 28.29 17.00
CA ASP A 512 32.66 27.54 16.06
C ASP A 512 31.17 27.83 16.29
N GLU A 513 30.61 28.71 15.46
CA GLU A 513 29.17 28.92 15.33
C GLU A 513 28.58 28.09 14.15
N GLY A 514 29.32 27.09 13.66
CA GLY A 514 28.97 26.19 12.55
C GLY A 514 29.84 26.38 11.30
N GLY A 515 30.48 27.55 11.14
CA GLY A 515 31.36 27.84 10.01
C GLY A 515 32.63 26.99 10.00
N VAL A 516 33.26 26.80 11.17
CA VAL A 516 34.49 26.01 11.30
C VAL A 516 34.20 24.52 11.12
N SER A 517 33.07 24.04 11.67
CA SER A 517 32.58 22.69 11.39
C SER A 517 32.35 22.43 9.89
N LYS A 518 31.74 23.39 9.17
CA LYS A 518 31.54 23.27 7.72
C LYS A 518 32.85 23.20 6.96
N GLU A 519 33.82 24.06 7.30
CA GLU A 519 35.15 24.05 6.69
C GLU A 519 35.86 22.71 6.93
N PHE A 520 35.80 22.20 8.16
CA PHE A 520 36.34 20.87 8.50
C PHE A 520 35.78 19.77 7.60
N PHE A 521 34.45 19.73 7.42
CA PHE A 521 33.84 18.74 6.54
C PHE A 521 34.31 18.87 5.09
N GLN A 522 34.47 20.09 4.58
CA GLN A 522 34.94 20.32 3.22
C GLN A 522 36.39 19.82 3.02
N LEU A 523 37.29 20.15 3.95
CA LEU A 523 38.70 19.75 3.88
C LEU A 523 38.85 18.21 3.96
N VAL A 524 38.09 17.57 4.85
CA VAL A 524 38.11 16.10 4.97
C VAL A 524 37.62 15.43 3.69
N LEU A 525 36.55 15.93 3.07
CA LEU A 525 36.03 15.36 1.82
C LEU A 525 36.99 15.60 0.64
N GLU A 526 37.57 16.80 0.53
CA GLU A 526 38.56 17.13 -0.50
C GLU A 526 39.77 16.18 -0.44
N GLU A 527 40.23 15.87 0.77
CA GLU A 527 41.35 14.94 0.98
C GLU A 527 40.94 13.49 0.68
N ILE A 528 39.82 12.99 1.22
CA ILE A 528 39.39 11.59 1.07
C ILE A 528 39.02 11.23 -0.38
N PHE A 529 38.41 12.15 -1.13
CA PHE A 529 38.08 11.94 -2.54
C PHE A 529 39.22 12.31 -3.49
N ASN A 530 40.38 12.72 -2.97
CA ASN A 530 41.56 12.95 -3.79
C ASN A 530 42.01 11.63 -4.45
N PRO A 531 42.15 11.59 -5.79
CA PRO A 531 42.66 10.42 -6.50
C PRO A 531 44.03 9.94 -6.01
N ASP A 532 44.86 10.83 -5.46
CA ASP A 532 46.18 10.50 -4.92
C ASP A 532 46.11 9.61 -3.66
N ILE A 533 45.05 9.74 -2.86
CA ILE A 533 44.80 8.84 -1.71
C ILE A 533 44.29 7.48 -2.17
N GLY A 534 43.53 7.45 -3.27
CA GLY A 534 43.12 6.21 -3.90
C GLY A 534 42.10 5.38 -3.12
N MET A 535 41.34 5.97 -2.18
CA MET A 535 40.23 5.31 -1.50
C MET A 535 39.00 5.13 -2.41
N PHE A 536 38.76 6.10 -3.29
CA PHE A 536 37.63 6.09 -4.21
C PHE A 536 38.11 6.27 -5.65
N THR A 537 37.41 5.65 -6.58
CA THR A 537 37.53 5.89 -8.01
C THR A 537 36.39 6.81 -8.46
N TYR A 538 36.68 7.72 -9.36
CA TYR A 538 35.69 8.63 -9.92
C TYR A 538 35.34 8.20 -11.36
N ALA A 539 34.04 8.06 -11.63
CA ALA A 539 33.53 7.77 -12.96
C ALA A 539 33.10 9.07 -13.64
N ASP A 540 33.93 9.59 -14.55
CA ASP A 540 33.71 10.86 -15.26
C ASP A 540 32.34 10.90 -15.98
N ASP A 541 31.92 9.77 -16.56
CA ASP A 541 30.68 9.66 -17.35
C ASP A 541 29.42 9.80 -16.49
N ALA A 542 29.47 9.37 -15.22
CA ALA A 542 28.34 9.37 -14.29
C ALA A 542 28.43 10.49 -13.24
N ASN A 543 29.59 11.14 -13.09
CA ASN A 543 29.90 12.06 -11.98
C ASN A 543 29.68 11.40 -10.60
N LEU A 544 30.10 10.14 -10.45
CA LEU A 544 29.90 9.35 -9.23
C LEU A 544 31.23 8.80 -8.70
N PHE A 545 31.34 8.72 -7.38
CA PHE A 545 32.43 8.04 -6.69
C PHE A 545 32.05 6.59 -6.37
N TRP A 546 33.04 5.69 -6.45
CA TRP A 546 32.91 4.30 -6.06
C TRP A 546 34.12 3.84 -5.24
N PHE A 547 33.93 2.86 -4.35
CA PHE A 547 34.99 2.32 -3.51
C PHE A 547 36.09 1.67 -4.36
N ASN A 548 37.35 2.06 -4.14
CA ASN A 548 38.48 1.45 -4.83
C ASN A 548 38.83 0.10 -4.21
N SER A 549 38.56 -0.99 -4.94
CA SER A 549 38.88 -2.36 -4.52
C SER A 549 40.39 -2.65 -4.41
N SER A 550 41.23 -1.78 -4.97
CA SER A 550 42.70 -1.87 -4.93
C SER A 550 43.32 -0.82 -4.01
N SER A 551 42.54 -0.17 -3.13
CA SER A 551 43.07 0.80 -2.17
C SER A 551 44.10 0.15 -1.24
N LEU A 552 45.19 0.86 -0.98
CA LEU A 552 46.23 0.48 -0.03
C LEU A 552 46.02 1.10 1.37
N GLU A 553 45.00 1.96 1.50
CA GLU A 553 44.62 2.60 2.76
C GLU A 553 43.93 1.61 3.70
N ASN A 554 43.96 1.91 5.00
CA ASN A 554 43.47 1.03 6.04
C ASN A 554 41.95 1.18 6.28
N GLU A 555 41.34 0.23 7.00
CA GLU A 555 39.92 0.26 7.37
C GLU A 555 39.56 1.48 8.24
N ALA A 556 40.54 2.06 8.94
CA ALA A 556 40.38 3.23 9.76
C ALA A 556 39.88 4.45 8.95
N GLN A 557 40.45 4.71 7.77
CA GLN A 557 40.02 5.85 6.94
C GLN A 557 38.58 5.67 6.42
N TYR A 558 38.16 4.46 6.08
CA TYR A 558 36.76 4.16 5.73
C TYR A 558 35.81 4.35 6.92
N THR A 559 36.28 4.03 8.13
CA THR A 559 35.54 4.30 9.37
C THR A 559 35.42 5.81 9.60
N LEU A 560 36.49 6.58 9.37
CA LEU A 560 36.46 8.05 9.48
C LEU A 560 35.41 8.66 8.55
N ILE A 561 35.43 8.33 7.26
CA ILE A 561 34.44 8.89 6.32
C ILE A 561 33.01 8.52 6.74
N GLY A 562 32.78 7.30 7.23
CA GLY A 562 31.50 6.89 7.79
C GLY A 562 31.05 7.78 8.96
N ILE A 563 31.93 8.00 9.94
CA ILE A 563 31.66 8.89 11.09
C ILE A 563 31.42 10.33 10.61
N VAL A 564 32.23 10.82 9.67
CA VAL A 564 32.13 12.18 9.13
C VAL A 564 30.81 12.41 8.39
N LEU A 565 30.39 11.47 7.55
CA LEU A 565 29.06 11.49 6.89
C LEU A 565 27.94 11.50 7.95
N GLY A 566 28.03 10.65 8.96
CA GLY A 566 27.06 10.61 10.06
C GLY A 566 27.00 11.91 10.87
N LEU A 567 28.15 12.49 11.22
CA LEU A 567 28.25 13.76 11.93
C LEU A 567 27.69 14.92 11.11
N ALA A 568 27.91 14.93 9.80
CA ALA A 568 27.37 15.96 8.93
C ALA A 568 25.83 15.92 8.88
N ILE A 569 25.25 14.74 8.70
CA ILE A 569 23.79 14.52 8.77
C ILE A 569 23.26 14.99 10.14
N TYR A 570 23.92 14.57 11.22
CA TYR A 570 23.48 14.87 12.58
C TYR A 570 23.55 16.37 12.92
N ASN A 571 24.55 17.08 12.40
CA ASN A 571 24.72 18.52 12.59
C ASN A 571 24.04 19.38 11.51
N ASN A 572 23.18 18.78 10.68
CA ASN A 572 22.47 19.44 9.58
C ASN A 572 23.41 20.18 8.60
N CYS A 573 24.56 19.57 8.31
CA CYS A 573 25.53 20.05 7.34
C CYS A 573 25.40 19.24 6.04
N ILE A 574 25.10 19.93 4.94
CA ILE A 574 25.02 19.30 3.62
C ILE A 574 26.43 19.11 3.07
N LEU A 575 26.72 17.88 2.64
CA LEU A 575 27.98 17.51 2.02
C LEU A 575 27.80 17.33 0.52
N ASP A 576 28.80 17.73 -0.25
CA ASP A 576 28.81 17.60 -1.71
C ASP A 576 29.38 16.25 -2.13
N VAL A 577 28.64 15.18 -1.83
CA VAL A 577 29.06 13.79 -2.05
C VAL A 577 28.13 13.11 -3.05
N HIS A 578 28.72 12.54 -4.08
CA HIS A 578 28.02 11.93 -5.20
C HIS A 578 28.28 10.42 -5.24
N PHE A 579 27.41 9.64 -4.61
CA PHE A 579 27.47 8.18 -4.62
C PHE A 579 26.32 7.58 -5.43
N PRO A 580 26.51 6.40 -6.07
CA PRO A 580 25.41 5.65 -6.66
C PRO A 580 24.43 5.19 -5.57
N MET A 581 23.16 5.00 -5.93
CA MET A 581 22.09 4.65 -4.97
C MET A 581 22.39 3.41 -4.13
N VAL A 582 23.14 2.46 -4.69
CA VAL A 582 23.59 1.25 -4.00
C VAL A 582 24.39 1.51 -2.73
N VAL A 583 25.13 2.62 -2.63
CA VAL A 583 25.89 2.96 -1.41
C VAL A 583 24.92 3.25 -0.27
N TYR A 584 23.85 4.01 -0.53
CA TYR A 584 22.82 4.30 0.46
C TYR A 584 22.01 3.06 0.85
N ARG A 585 21.73 2.15 -0.12
CA ARG A 585 21.11 0.85 0.18
C ARG A 585 21.99 0.02 1.11
N LYS A 586 23.31 -0.01 0.86
CA LYS A 586 24.29 -0.68 1.72
C LYS A 586 24.39 -0.09 3.13
N LEU A 587 24.30 1.23 3.26
CA LEU A 587 24.23 1.89 4.57
C LEU A 587 22.98 1.54 5.38
N MET A 588 21.93 1.06 4.71
CA MET A 588 20.69 0.58 5.33
C MET A 588 20.66 -0.95 5.48
N GLY A 589 21.83 -1.62 5.45
CA GLY A 589 21.95 -3.05 5.71
C GLY A 589 21.71 -3.96 4.51
N LYS A 590 21.44 -3.42 3.32
CA LYS A 590 21.19 -4.23 2.12
C LYS A 590 22.44 -4.56 1.33
N ARG A 591 22.45 -5.75 0.73
CA ARG A 591 23.45 -6.07 -0.30
C ARG A 591 23.14 -5.39 -1.62
N GLY A 592 24.19 -5.15 -2.41
CA GLY A 592 24.04 -4.69 -3.78
C GLY A 592 23.56 -5.82 -4.69
N THR A 593 22.77 -5.47 -5.68
CA THR A 593 22.15 -6.37 -6.65
C THR A 593 22.76 -6.20 -8.03
N PHE A 594 22.41 -7.08 -8.97
CA PHE A 594 22.80 -6.91 -10.38
C PHE A 594 22.26 -5.61 -10.99
N LEU A 595 21.05 -5.18 -10.62
CA LEU A 595 20.43 -3.98 -11.16
C LEU A 595 21.16 -2.70 -10.74
N ASP A 596 21.71 -2.69 -9.53
CA ASP A 596 22.53 -1.57 -9.00
C ASP A 596 23.84 -1.33 -9.77
N LEU A 597 24.29 -2.32 -10.57
CA LEU A 597 25.49 -2.17 -11.39
C LEU A 597 25.29 -1.19 -12.54
N SER A 598 24.05 -0.95 -12.96
CA SER A 598 23.75 0.01 -14.03
C SER A 598 24.22 1.43 -13.68
N ASP A 599 24.08 1.84 -12.42
CA ASP A 599 24.51 3.16 -11.94
C ASP A 599 25.98 3.19 -11.50
N SER A 600 26.46 2.11 -10.86
CA SER A 600 27.82 2.08 -10.30
C SER A 600 28.90 1.71 -11.32
N HIS A 601 28.57 0.87 -12.30
CA HIS A 601 29.49 0.36 -13.33
C HIS A 601 28.80 0.30 -14.71
N PRO A 602 28.31 1.43 -15.25
CA PRO A 602 27.75 1.45 -16.60
C PRO A 602 28.81 1.00 -17.61
N VAL A 603 28.45 0.09 -18.51
CA VAL A 603 29.34 -0.36 -19.60
C VAL A 603 29.35 0.72 -20.68
N GLN A 604 30.55 1.14 -21.10
CA GLN A 604 30.77 2.05 -22.24
C GLN A 604 30.37 1.41 -23.58
#